data_AF-A0A9D9TZU1-F1
#
_entry.id   AF-A0A9D9TZU1-F1
#
_cell.length_a   1.000
_cell.length_b   1.000
_cell.length_c   1.000
_cell.angle_alpha   90.00
_cell.angle_beta   90.00
_cell.angle_gamma   90.00
#
_symmetry.space_group_name_H-M   'P 1'
#
loop_
_entity.id
_entity.type
_entity.pdbx_description
1 polymer ?
#
loop_
_entity_poly.entity_id
_entity_poly.type
_entity_poly.pdbx_seq_one_letter_code
_entity_poly.pdbx_strand_id
1 'polypeptide(L)'
;MSAPAGKPGRTAAVVMKSPDTTSRAGTPARRRHKCFDDTHREIIETTVRLISEKGVDAVSIAAVARAMGINRATVYYHFESLGALIDAVKAWSSEQLAKPFTNAAPQQERVDYITRFVLENPQLIKLWIEDLISVGDIRTRYAHWDALVEGIRGHD
;
A
#
# COMPACT_ATOMS: atom_id res chain seq x y z
N MET A 1 70.12 8.00 44.36
CA MET A 1 69.75 6.89 45.26
C MET A 1 68.72 6.03 44.56
N SER A 2 69.11 4.78 44.30
CA SER A 2 68.35 3.54 44.04
C SER A 2 67.05 3.55 43.21
N ALA A 3 67.14 2.93 42.03
CA ALA A 3 66.17 1.90 41.61
C ALA A 3 66.39 0.62 42.48
N PRO A 4 65.46 -0.34 42.53
CA PRO A 4 65.40 -1.31 41.43
C PRO A 4 64.01 -1.88 41.10
N ALA A 5 64.01 -2.51 39.92
CA ALA A 5 62.94 -3.30 39.34
C ALA A 5 62.66 -4.61 40.11
N GLY A 6 61.43 -5.10 39.96
CA GLY A 6 61.02 -6.48 40.26
C GLY A 6 59.94 -6.96 39.29
N LYS A 7 60.30 -7.90 38.41
CA LYS A 7 59.42 -8.94 37.84
C LYS A 7 59.86 -10.29 38.48
N PRO A 8 59.25 -11.49 38.28
CA PRO A 8 58.14 -11.90 37.38
C PRO A 8 57.13 -12.89 38.02
N GLY A 9 56.19 -13.45 37.24
CA GLY A 9 55.56 -14.75 37.55
C GLY A 9 54.15 -14.99 36.98
N ARG A 10 54.00 -15.99 36.12
CA ARG A 10 52.80 -16.37 35.33
C ARG A 10 51.83 -17.23 36.14
N THR A 11 50.52 -17.13 35.90
CA THR A 11 49.62 -18.30 35.76
C THR A 11 48.30 -17.94 35.06
N ALA A 12 47.67 -18.94 34.46
CA ALA A 12 46.72 -18.85 33.36
C ALA A 12 45.24 -18.95 33.77
N ALA A 13 44.40 -18.44 32.86
CA ALA A 13 43.03 -18.83 32.50
C ALA A 13 41.93 -18.90 33.58
N VAL A 14 40.76 -18.32 33.28
CA VAL A 14 39.45 -19.03 33.14
C VAL A 14 38.27 -18.05 33.11
N VAL A 15 37.36 -18.32 32.15
CA VAL A 15 35.93 -17.98 32.07
C VAL A 15 35.52 -16.53 31.79
N MET A 16 35.13 -16.34 30.52
CA MET A 16 34.20 -15.33 30.05
C MET A 16 32.78 -15.86 30.27
N LYS A 17 32.00 -15.27 31.18
CA LYS A 17 30.54 -15.40 31.20
C LYS A 17 29.90 -14.19 31.87
N SER A 18 29.20 -13.39 31.08
CA SER A 18 27.96 -12.64 31.39
C SER A 18 27.64 -11.66 30.25
N PRO A 19 26.38 -11.21 30.04
CA PRO A 19 25.12 -11.69 30.59
C PRO A 19 24.09 -12.04 29.50
N ASP A 20 22.94 -12.43 30.02
CA ASP A 20 21.71 -12.84 29.38
C ASP A 20 21.08 -11.87 28.36
N THR A 21 20.18 -12.46 27.57
CA THR A 21 19.00 -11.84 26.93
C THR A 21 19.19 -10.72 25.91
N THR A 22 18.74 -10.99 24.68
CA THR A 22 17.86 -10.04 23.99
C THR A 22 16.88 -10.77 23.08
N SER A 23 15.74 -11.10 23.69
CA SER A 23 14.46 -11.25 23.01
C SER A 23 14.24 -10.07 22.05
N ARG A 24 14.17 -10.35 20.75
CA ARG A 24 13.69 -9.39 19.74
C ARG A 24 12.16 -9.29 19.82
N ALA A 25 11.68 -8.64 20.88
CA ALA A 25 10.31 -8.17 20.95
C ALA A 25 10.19 -6.88 20.11
N GLY A 26 9.65 -7.01 18.89
CA GLY A 26 9.27 -5.83 18.10
C GLY A 26 8.23 -5.00 18.86
N THR A 27 8.49 -3.70 19.00
CA THR A 27 7.66 -2.73 19.72
C THR A 27 6.18 -2.79 19.25
N PRO A 28 5.20 -2.78 20.16
CA PRO A 28 3.77 -2.99 19.84
C PRO A 28 3.19 -1.99 18.83
N ALA A 29 3.72 -0.77 18.76
CA ALA A 29 3.32 0.24 17.78
C ALA A 29 3.53 -0.21 16.33
N ARG A 30 4.65 -0.88 16.03
CA ARG A 30 4.99 -1.31 14.66
C ARG A 30 4.12 -2.47 14.19
N ARG A 31 3.71 -3.37 15.09
CA ARG A 31 2.76 -4.46 14.78
C ARG A 31 1.35 -3.92 14.55
N ARG A 32 0.91 -2.96 15.37
CA ARG A 32 -0.43 -2.35 15.24
C ARG A 32 -0.57 -1.55 13.95
N HIS A 33 0.44 -0.77 13.56
CA HIS A 33 0.43 -0.07 12.27
C HIS A 33 0.38 -1.02 11.07
N LYS A 34 1.20 -2.09 11.08
CA LYS A 34 1.14 -3.08 10.01
C LYS A 34 -0.25 -3.69 9.85
N CYS A 35 -0.90 -4.04 10.97
CA CYS A 35 -2.27 -4.55 10.96
C CYS A 35 -3.27 -3.49 10.45
N PHE A 36 -3.08 -2.21 10.78
CA PHE A 36 -3.91 -1.13 10.25
C PHE A 36 -3.77 -1.00 8.73
N ASP A 37 -2.53 -0.92 8.22
CA ASP A 37 -2.26 -0.76 6.79
C ASP A 37 -2.74 -1.96 5.98
N ASP A 38 -2.58 -3.18 6.53
CA ASP A 38 -3.06 -4.41 5.92
C ASP A 38 -4.59 -4.42 5.81
N THR A 39 -5.32 -4.10 6.89
CA THR A 39 -6.79 -4.00 6.85
C THR A 39 -7.27 -2.85 5.95
N HIS A 40 -6.59 -1.70 5.97
CA HIS A 40 -6.93 -0.57 5.12
C HIS A 40 -6.87 -0.95 3.63
N ARG A 41 -5.80 -1.63 3.22
CA ARG A 41 -5.63 -2.14 1.86
C ARG A 41 -6.67 -3.22 1.51
N GLU A 42 -6.94 -4.15 2.42
CA GLU A 42 -7.92 -5.22 2.18
C GLU A 42 -9.34 -4.68 1.98
N ILE A 43 -9.70 -3.58 2.66
CA ILE A 43 -10.95 -2.85 2.43
C ILE A 43 -11.01 -2.29 0.99
N ILE A 44 -9.93 -1.69 0.51
CA ILE A 44 -9.85 -1.15 -0.87
C ILE A 44 -9.97 -2.28 -1.89
N GLU A 45 -9.19 -3.35 -1.73
CA GLU A 45 -9.19 -4.51 -2.64
C GLU A 45 -10.55 -5.21 -2.68
N THR A 46 -11.22 -5.36 -1.53
CA THR A 46 -12.57 -5.91 -1.46
C THR A 46 -13.59 -5.00 -2.14
N THR A 47 -13.43 -3.68 -2.02
CA THR A 47 -14.30 -2.71 -2.68
C THR A 47 -14.12 -2.75 -4.19
N VAL A 48 -12.88 -2.82 -4.68
CA VAL A 48 -12.55 -3.01 -6.09
C VAL A 48 -13.26 -4.27 -6.62
N ARG A 49 -13.13 -5.40 -5.94
CA ARG A 49 -13.78 -6.66 -6.34
C ARG A 49 -15.31 -6.50 -6.42
N LEU A 50 -15.92 -5.86 -5.44
CA LEU A 50 -17.37 -5.60 -5.46
C LEU A 50 -17.80 -4.74 -6.66
N ILE A 51 -17.01 -3.70 -6.99
CA ILE A 51 -17.27 -2.85 -8.17
C ILE A 51 -17.14 -3.67 -9.44
N SER A 52 -16.06 -4.46 -9.59
CA SER A 52 -15.81 -5.27 -10.78
C SER A 52 -16.91 -6.33 -11.00
N GLU A 53 -17.42 -6.94 -9.94
CA GLU A 53 -18.45 -7.98 -10.02
C GLU A 53 -19.88 -7.45 -10.16
N LYS A 54 -20.22 -6.36 -9.47
CA LYS A 54 -21.61 -5.93 -9.26
C LYS A 54 -21.91 -4.48 -9.66
N GLY A 55 -20.88 -3.75 -10.11
CA GLY A 55 -20.98 -2.32 -10.42
C GLY A 55 -20.89 -1.43 -9.19
N VAL A 56 -20.71 -0.12 -9.44
CA VAL A 56 -20.50 0.91 -8.41
C VAL A 56 -21.72 1.06 -7.49
N ASP A 57 -22.94 0.96 -8.03
CA ASP A 57 -24.18 1.14 -7.28
C ASP A 57 -24.41 0.07 -6.20
N ALA A 58 -23.75 -1.09 -6.34
CA ALA A 58 -23.84 -2.18 -5.37
C ALA A 58 -22.93 -1.97 -4.13
N VAL A 59 -22.05 -0.97 -4.16
CA VAL A 59 -21.09 -0.71 -3.09
C VAL A 59 -21.74 0.05 -1.95
N SER A 60 -21.56 -0.46 -0.74
CA SER A 60 -21.89 0.25 0.50
C SER A 60 -20.95 -0.20 1.61
N ILE A 61 -20.79 0.61 2.65
CA ILE A 61 -20.05 0.23 3.87
C ILE A 61 -20.55 -1.12 4.42
N ALA A 62 -21.86 -1.36 4.34
CA ALA A 62 -22.48 -2.61 4.74
C ALA A 62 -22.10 -3.80 3.84
N ALA A 63 -22.02 -3.60 2.52
CA ALA A 63 -21.61 -4.64 1.58
C ALA A 63 -20.13 -5.02 1.78
N VAL A 64 -19.26 -4.02 1.93
CA VAL A 64 -17.82 -4.22 2.15
C VAL A 64 -17.57 -4.94 3.48
N ALA A 65 -18.17 -4.46 4.57
CA ALA A 65 -18.06 -5.09 5.89
C ALA A 65 -18.50 -6.56 5.87
N ARG A 66 -19.62 -6.85 5.19
CA ARG A 66 -20.11 -8.24 5.02
C ARG A 66 -19.15 -9.10 4.19
N ALA A 67 -18.60 -8.56 3.10
CA ALA A 67 -17.68 -9.29 2.24
C ALA A 67 -16.36 -9.65 2.95
N MET A 68 -15.94 -8.83 3.91
CA MET A 68 -14.73 -9.06 4.71
C MET A 68 -15.00 -9.80 6.04
N GLY A 69 -16.26 -9.98 6.44
CA GLY A 69 -16.60 -10.55 7.74
C GLY A 69 -16.23 -9.65 8.93
N ILE A 70 -16.19 -8.32 8.73
CA ILE A 70 -15.84 -7.33 9.77
C ILE A 70 -17.04 -6.46 10.16
N ASN A 71 -16.93 -5.72 11.27
CA ASN A 71 -17.95 -4.76 11.67
C ASN A 71 -17.88 -3.50 10.77
N ARG A 72 -19.03 -2.88 10.49
CA ARG A 72 -19.11 -1.55 9.84
C ARG A 72 -18.27 -0.50 10.56
N ALA A 73 -18.22 -0.55 11.89
CA ALA A 73 -17.40 0.35 12.69
C ALA A 73 -15.89 0.23 12.35
N THR A 74 -15.42 -0.98 12.01
CA THR A 74 -14.05 -1.19 11.53
C THR A 74 -13.82 -0.51 10.19
N VAL A 75 -14.77 -0.59 9.26
CA VAL A 75 -14.66 0.13 7.97
C VAL A 75 -14.63 1.64 8.20
N TYR A 76 -15.51 2.16 9.05
CA TYR A 76 -15.55 3.60 9.39
C TYR A 76 -14.28 4.09 10.08
N TYR A 77 -13.58 3.22 10.80
CA TYR A 77 -12.28 3.54 11.39
C TYR A 77 -11.19 3.77 10.33
N HIS A 78 -11.32 3.19 9.14
CA HIS A 78 -10.40 3.39 8.02
C HIS A 78 -10.87 4.45 7.01
N PHE A 79 -12.19 4.60 6.84
CA PHE A 79 -12.79 5.51 5.87
C PHE A 79 -13.99 6.23 6.46
N GLU A 80 -13.92 7.55 6.55
CA GLU A 80 -14.94 8.39 7.19
C GLU A 80 -16.31 8.32 6.48
N SER A 81 -16.31 7.98 5.19
CA SER A 81 -17.51 7.86 4.38
C SER A 81 -17.33 6.86 3.24
N LEU A 82 -18.44 6.47 2.61
CA LEU A 82 -18.39 5.73 1.35
C LEU A 82 -17.64 6.52 0.27
N GLY A 83 -17.83 7.85 0.20
CA GLY A 83 -17.12 8.72 -0.74
C GLY A 83 -15.61 8.62 -0.57
N ALA A 84 -15.10 8.73 0.66
CA ALA A 84 -13.67 8.60 0.95
C ALA A 84 -13.10 7.22 0.55
N LEU A 85 -13.89 6.16 0.71
CA LEU A 85 -13.52 4.82 0.24
C LEU A 85 -13.49 4.73 -1.29
N ILE A 86 -14.46 5.34 -1.97
CA ILE A 86 -14.47 5.41 -3.44
C ILE A 86 -13.29 6.23 -3.96
N ASP A 87 -12.94 7.34 -3.31
CA ASP A 87 -11.77 8.15 -3.66
C ASP A 87 -10.46 7.35 -3.48
N ALA A 88 -10.37 6.54 -2.43
CA ALA A 88 -9.24 5.63 -2.24
C ALA A 88 -9.15 4.55 -3.32
N VAL A 89 -10.29 4.00 -3.78
CA VAL A 89 -10.34 3.07 -4.93
C VAL A 89 -9.91 3.76 -6.23
N LYS A 90 -10.32 5.01 -6.45
CA LYS A 90 -9.88 5.83 -7.59
C LYS A 90 -8.37 6.06 -7.55
N ALA A 91 -7.82 6.42 -6.39
CA ALA A 91 -6.38 6.56 -6.21
C ALA A 91 -5.63 5.24 -6.48
N TRP A 92 -6.09 4.13 -5.90
CA TRP A 92 -5.50 2.82 -6.13
C TRP A 92 -5.50 2.43 -7.62
N SER A 93 -6.63 2.58 -8.30
CA SER A 93 -6.73 2.24 -9.74
C SER A 93 -5.82 3.12 -10.60
N SER A 94 -5.61 4.38 -10.20
CA SER A 94 -4.69 5.29 -10.90
C SER A 94 -3.25 4.84 -10.77
N GLU A 95 -2.87 4.37 -9.59
CA GLU A 95 -1.56 3.81 -9.33
C GLU A 95 -1.34 2.53 -10.15
N GLN A 96 -2.35 1.64 -10.21
CA GLN A 96 -2.28 0.43 -11.02
C GLN A 96 -2.04 0.73 -12.50
N LEU A 97 -2.75 1.72 -13.07
CA LEU A 97 -2.57 2.14 -14.45
C LEU A 97 -1.23 2.86 -14.69
N ALA A 98 -0.69 3.54 -13.68
CA ALA A 98 0.59 4.24 -13.77
C ALA A 98 1.81 3.30 -13.68
N LYS A 99 1.69 2.15 -13.01
CA LYS A 99 2.80 1.20 -12.77
C LYS A 99 3.63 0.83 -14.01
N PRO A 100 3.04 0.58 -15.20
CA PRO A 100 3.82 0.27 -16.38
C PRO A 100 4.66 1.44 -16.90
N PHE A 101 4.27 2.68 -16.61
CA PHE A 101 4.98 3.88 -17.05
C PHE A 101 6.15 4.25 -16.13
N THR A 102 6.14 3.81 -14.87
CA THR A 102 7.23 4.06 -13.91
C THR A 102 8.34 3.00 -14.01
N ASN A 103 8.01 1.82 -14.51
CA ASN A 103 8.98 0.79 -14.84
C ASN A 103 9.48 1.04 -16.26
N ALA A 104 10.78 1.00 -16.51
CA ALA A 104 11.37 1.14 -17.85
C ALA A 104 11.10 -0.09 -18.76
N ALA A 105 9.92 -0.69 -18.63
CA ALA A 105 9.48 -1.87 -19.36
C ALA A 105 9.25 -1.52 -20.85
N PRO A 106 9.49 -2.47 -21.77
CA PRO A 106 9.18 -2.32 -23.18
C PRO A 106 7.72 -1.93 -23.40
N GLN A 107 7.45 -1.13 -24.44
CA GLN A 107 6.11 -0.64 -24.75
C GLN A 107 5.06 -1.75 -24.82
N GLN A 108 5.40 -2.91 -25.42
CA GLN A 108 4.49 -4.05 -25.53
C GLN A 108 4.05 -4.58 -24.16
N GLU A 109 4.98 -4.76 -23.22
CA GLU A 109 4.64 -5.25 -21.87
C GLU A 109 3.73 -4.29 -21.12
N ARG A 110 3.90 -2.98 -21.36
CA ARG A 110 3.02 -1.96 -20.78
C ARG A 110 1.62 -2.04 -21.35
N VAL A 111 1.50 -2.18 -22.67
CA VAL A 111 0.22 -2.37 -23.36
C VAL A 111 -0.48 -3.62 -22.85
N ASP A 112 0.24 -4.73 -22.73
CA ASP A 112 -0.32 -6.01 -22.26
C ASP A 112 -0.82 -5.90 -20.81
N TYR A 113 -0.04 -5.23 -19.94
CA TYR A 113 -0.45 -5.00 -18.56
C TYR A 113 -1.72 -4.15 -18.47
N ILE A 114 -1.73 -2.99 -19.14
CA ILE A 114 -2.87 -2.05 -19.10
C ILE A 114 -4.11 -2.72 -19.68
N THR A 115 -3.97 -3.41 -20.81
CA THR A 115 -5.07 -4.12 -21.48
C THR A 115 -5.67 -5.16 -20.54
N ARG A 116 -4.84 -6.01 -19.93
CA ARG A 116 -5.32 -7.00 -18.95
C ARG A 116 -6.05 -6.34 -17.79
N PHE A 117 -5.47 -5.30 -17.18
CA PHE A 117 -6.07 -4.61 -16.04
C PHE A 117 -7.44 -4.00 -16.39
N VAL A 118 -7.55 -3.36 -17.55
CA VAL A 118 -8.79 -2.77 -18.07
C VAL A 118 -9.86 -3.84 -18.31
N LEU A 119 -9.50 -4.96 -18.92
CA LEU A 119 -10.43 -6.06 -19.22
C LEU A 119 -10.90 -6.80 -17.97
N GLU A 120 -10.05 -6.90 -16.94
CA GLU A 120 -10.40 -7.50 -15.65
C GLU A 120 -11.25 -6.56 -14.77
N ASN A 121 -11.20 -5.25 -15.00
CA ASN A 121 -11.85 -4.24 -14.16
C ASN A 121 -12.65 -3.20 -14.96
N PRO A 122 -13.59 -3.62 -15.84
CA PRO A 122 -14.29 -2.70 -16.76
C PRO A 122 -15.13 -1.64 -16.02
N GLN A 123 -15.66 -1.97 -14.85
CA GLN A 123 -16.45 -1.04 -14.03
C GLN A 123 -15.59 0.04 -13.37
N LEU A 124 -14.30 -0.21 -13.15
CA LEU A 124 -13.37 0.85 -12.74
C LEU A 124 -13.16 1.83 -13.89
N ILE A 125 -13.04 1.35 -15.13
CA ILE A 125 -12.91 2.24 -16.29
C ILE A 125 -14.18 3.06 -16.52
N LYS A 126 -15.36 2.47 -16.31
CA LYS A 126 -16.63 3.20 -16.35
C LYS A 126 -16.66 4.34 -15.32
N LEU A 127 -16.26 4.06 -14.06
CA LEU A 127 -16.17 5.06 -12.99
C LEU A 127 -15.26 6.23 -13.39
N TRP A 128 -14.14 5.94 -14.06
CA TRP A 128 -13.22 6.97 -14.56
C TRP A 128 -13.80 7.78 -15.72
N ILE A 129 -14.48 7.13 -16.67
CA ILE A 129 -15.13 7.81 -17.80
C ILE A 129 -16.22 8.75 -17.27
N GLU A 130 -17.02 8.32 -16.29
CA GLU A 130 -18.03 9.13 -15.63
C GLU A 130 -17.41 10.37 -14.96
N ASP A 131 -16.27 10.21 -14.28
CA ASP A 131 -15.50 11.32 -13.69
C ASP A 131 -14.88 12.25 -14.74
N LEU A 132 -14.40 11.70 -15.87
CA LEU A 132 -13.78 12.45 -16.98
C LEU A 132 -14.78 13.37 -17.68
N ILE A 133 -16.02 12.90 -17.83
CA ILE A 133 -17.10 13.68 -18.48
C ILE A 133 -17.86 14.57 -17.48
N SER A 134 -17.59 14.43 -16.18
CA SER A 134 -18.19 15.25 -15.12
C SER A 134 -17.60 16.66 -15.11
N VAL A 135 -18.41 17.65 -14.72
CA VAL A 135 -18.00 19.05 -14.67
C VAL A 135 -16.90 19.24 -13.62
N GLY A 136 -15.77 19.81 -14.02
CA GLY A 136 -14.63 20.14 -13.14
C GLY A 136 -13.32 19.50 -13.61
N ASP A 137 -12.21 19.86 -12.99
CA ASP A 137 -10.88 19.41 -13.39
C ASP A 137 -10.60 17.99 -12.87
N ILE A 138 -10.36 17.02 -13.76
CA ILE A 138 -10.05 15.64 -13.37
C ILE A 138 -8.78 15.55 -12.50
N ARG A 139 -7.85 16.50 -12.64
CA ARG A 139 -6.63 16.58 -11.81
C ARG A 139 -6.92 16.77 -10.33
N THR A 140 -8.05 17.39 -9.98
CA THR A 140 -8.43 17.57 -8.58
C THR A 140 -9.05 16.31 -7.98
N ARG A 141 -9.35 15.31 -8.81
CA ARG A 141 -9.98 14.04 -8.40
C ARG A 141 -8.99 12.87 -8.37
N TYR A 142 -7.89 12.99 -9.11
CA TYR A 142 -6.85 11.98 -9.22
C TYR A 142 -5.47 12.58 -8.95
N ALA A 143 -4.94 12.38 -7.74
CA ALA A 143 -3.66 12.94 -7.30
C ALA A 143 -2.46 12.56 -8.18
N HIS A 144 -2.55 11.43 -8.89
CA HIS A 144 -1.50 10.92 -9.78
C HIS A 144 -1.79 11.15 -11.27
N TRP A 145 -2.80 11.95 -11.60
CA TRP A 145 -3.18 12.22 -13.00
C TRP A 145 -2.02 12.78 -13.82
N ASP A 146 -1.30 13.77 -13.28
CA ASP A 146 -0.18 14.40 -13.99
C ASP A 146 0.97 13.40 -14.20
N ALA A 147 1.27 12.54 -13.22
CA ALA A 147 2.28 11.49 -13.37
C ALA A 147 1.90 10.46 -14.46
N LEU A 148 0.62 10.12 -14.55
CA LEU A 148 0.09 9.25 -15.60
C LEU A 148 0.21 9.91 -16.99
N VAL A 149 -0.16 11.19 -17.12
CA VAL A 149 -0.08 11.93 -18.38
C VAL A 149 1.36 12.18 -18.82
N GLU A 150 2.24 12.55 -17.90
CA GLU A 150 3.68 12.75 -18.21
C GLU A 150 4.35 11.43 -18.60
N GLY A 151 3.98 10.31 -17.97
CA GLY A 151 4.40 8.98 -18.38
C GLY A 151 3.96 8.62 -19.82
N ILE A 152 2.85 9.16 -20.31
CA ILE A 152 2.39 8.98 -21.70
C ILE A 152 3.18 9.89 -22.67
N ARG A 153 3.54 11.10 -22.24
CA ARG A 153 4.28 12.09 -23.07
C ARG A 153 5.77 11.78 -23.21
N GLY A 154 6.40 11.13 -22.24
CA GLY A 154 7.85 10.86 -22.19
C GLY A 154 8.35 9.70 -23.05
N HIS A 155 7.62 9.27 -24.08
CA HIS A 155 7.97 8.10 -24.92
C HIS A 155 8.17 8.40 -26.42
N ASP A 156 8.55 9.64 -26.76
CA ASP A 156 9.13 9.96 -28.09
C ASP A 156 10.65 9.67 -28.13
#